data_AF-A0A927GAL0-F1
#
_entry.id   AF-A0A927GAL0-F1
#
_cell.length_a   1.000
_cell.length_b   1.000
_cell.length_c   1.000
_cell.angle_alpha   90.00
_cell.angle_beta   90.00
_cell.angle_gamma   90.00
#
_symmetry.space_group_name_H-M   'P 1'
#
loop_
_entity.id
_entity.type
_entity.pdbx_description
1 polymer ?
#
loop_
_entity_poly.entity_id
_entity_poly.type
_entity_poly.pdbx_seq_one_letter_code
_entity_poly.pdbx_strand_id
1 'polypeptide(L)'
;MGPEFEEIIFADKPPLIDDILTTLHQRTSLQVDCQQNDALQGPDSYAAAYTLTNSEDERDSLELLYDRGDQLYLLWGPPTTYLIGATLHTLIAMGGSYDSKPPTWTLKKWPEVAEKVKSLPRYEHPNWIFD
;
A
#
# COMPACT_ATOMS: atom_id res chain seq x y z
N MET A 1 -0.29 -20.31 -8.94
CA MET A 1 0.65 -19.20 -8.66
C MET A 1 0.53 -18.91 -7.18
N GLY A 2 1.65 -18.82 -6.47
CA GLY A 2 1.67 -18.50 -5.04
C GLY A 2 1.44 -17.01 -4.79
N PRO A 3 1.33 -16.58 -3.53
CA PRO A 3 1.29 -15.16 -3.18
C PRO A 3 2.60 -14.46 -3.57
N GLU A 4 2.49 -13.18 -3.93
CA GLU A 4 3.62 -12.29 -4.20
C GLU A 4 3.94 -11.50 -2.92
N PHE A 5 5.22 -11.17 -2.70
CA PHE A 5 5.67 -10.46 -1.51
C PHE A 5 6.76 -9.43 -1.82
N GLU A 6 6.83 -8.37 -1.01
CA GLU A 6 7.89 -7.35 -1.06
C GLU A 6 8.32 -6.93 0.35
N GLU A 7 9.62 -6.86 0.57
CA GLU A 7 10.20 -6.27 1.78
C GLU A 7 10.43 -4.77 1.55
N ILE A 8 9.88 -3.94 2.43
CA ILE A 8 10.06 -2.50 2.43
C ILE A 8 10.97 -2.09 3.60
N ILE A 9 12.13 -1.57 3.23
CA ILE A 9 13.20 -1.16 4.13
C ILE A 9 13.10 0.34 4.40
N PHE A 10 13.06 0.71 5.68
CA PHE A 10 13.13 2.09 6.15
C PHE A 10 14.48 2.34 6.83
N ALA A 11 15.00 3.57 6.77
CA ALA A 11 16.28 3.92 7.36
C ALA A 11 16.27 3.88 8.90
N ASP A 12 15.11 4.20 9.50
CA ASP A 12 14.90 4.19 10.95
C ASP A 12 13.89 3.09 11.32
N LYS A 13 12.62 3.47 11.51
CA LYS A 13 11.51 2.57 11.83
C LYS A 13 10.44 2.65 10.75
N PRO A 14 9.70 1.55 10.51
CA PRO A 14 8.58 1.58 9.59
C PRO A 14 7.49 2.51 10.14
N PRO A 15 6.74 3.19 9.25
CA PRO A 15 5.63 4.03 9.65
C PRO A 15 4.53 3.20 10.32
N LEU A 16 3.75 3.82 11.20
CA LEU A 16 2.61 3.14 11.83
C LEU A 16 1.49 2.92 10.82
N ILE A 17 0.64 1.92 11.08
CA ILE A 17 -0.49 1.60 10.19
C ILE A 17 -1.41 2.80 9.97
N ASP A 18 -1.69 3.57 11.02
CA ASP A 18 -2.54 4.77 10.92
C ASP A 18 -1.92 5.86 10.04
N ASP A 19 -0.58 6.02 10.09
CA ASP A 19 0.14 6.98 9.25
C ASP A 19 0.12 6.54 7.78
N ILE A 20 0.27 5.24 7.52
CA ILE A 20 0.17 4.66 6.18
C ILE A 20 -1.24 4.90 5.63
N LEU A 21 -2.29 4.55 6.38
CA LEU A 21 -3.69 4.71 5.96
C LEU A 21 -4.03 6.17 5.69
N THR A 22 -3.61 7.07 6.59
CA THR A 22 -3.81 8.51 6.44
C THR A 22 -3.13 9.03 5.18
N THR A 23 -1.87 8.67 4.97
CA THR A 23 -1.09 9.12 3.80
C THR A 23 -1.63 8.53 2.51
N LEU A 24 -2.03 7.25 2.52
CA LEU A 24 -2.63 6.56 1.39
C LEU A 24 -3.89 7.30 0.96
N HIS A 25 -4.82 7.54 1.89
CA HIS A 25 -6.04 8.28 1.62
C HIS A 25 -5.76 9.70 1.11
N GLN A 26 -4.87 10.45 1.75
CA GLN A 26 -4.54 11.82 1.33
C GLN A 26 -3.96 11.89 -0.09
N ARG A 27 -3.21 10.86 -0.52
CA ARG A 27 -2.52 10.85 -1.81
C ARG A 27 -3.36 10.27 -2.94
N THR A 28 -4.23 9.31 -2.64
CA THR A 28 -4.98 8.56 -3.67
C THR A 28 -6.48 8.75 -3.57
N SER A 29 -6.97 9.34 -2.48
CA SER A 29 -8.39 9.43 -2.11
C SER A 29 -9.07 8.07 -1.91
N LEU A 30 -8.28 6.98 -1.87
CA LEU A 30 -8.78 5.64 -1.64
C LEU A 30 -9.20 5.52 -0.17
N GLN A 31 -10.42 5.06 0.08
CA GLN A 31 -10.82 4.58 1.40
C GLN A 31 -10.53 3.09 1.49
N VAL A 32 -9.82 2.70 2.54
CA VAL A 32 -9.34 1.33 2.72
C VAL A 32 -9.80 0.84 4.07
N ASP A 33 -10.47 -0.31 4.07
CA ASP A 33 -10.78 -1.01 5.29
C ASP A 33 -9.51 -1.72 5.78
N CYS A 34 -9.21 -1.56 7.07
CA CYS A 34 -8.04 -2.17 7.69
C CYS A 34 -8.50 -3.10 8.82
N GLN A 35 -8.11 -4.36 8.75
CA GLN A 35 -8.39 -5.36 9.78
C GLN A 35 -7.09 -5.94 10.30
N GLN A 36 -6.93 -5.98 11.62
CA GLN A 36 -5.78 -6.65 12.23
C GLN A 36 -5.95 -8.17 12.12
N ASN A 37 -4.91 -8.86 11.63
CA ASN A 37 -4.90 -10.31 11.46
C ASN A 37 -4.08 -10.97 12.59
N ASP A 38 -4.74 -11.32 13.69
CA ASP A 38 -4.09 -11.93 14.86
C ASP A 38 -3.58 -13.37 14.59
N ALA A 39 -4.08 -14.03 13.54
CA ALA A 39 -3.64 -15.39 13.20
C ALA A 39 -2.19 -15.43 12.68
N LEU A 40 -1.68 -14.30 12.21
CA LEU A 40 -0.30 -14.13 11.74
C LEU A 40 0.63 -13.59 12.85
N GLN A 41 0.12 -13.39 14.07
CA GLN A 41 0.92 -12.91 15.21
C GLN A 41 1.32 -14.07 16.13
N GLY A 42 2.56 -14.06 16.61
CA GLY A 42 3.07 -15.12 17.46
C GLY A 42 4.50 -14.89 17.96
N PRO A 43 4.96 -15.68 18.96
CA PRO A 43 6.34 -15.61 19.46
C PRO A 43 7.38 -15.88 18.37
N ASP A 44 7.03 -16.71 17.39
CA ASP A 44 7.88 -17.08 16.24
C ASP A 44 7.35 -16.47 14.91
N SER A 45 6.52 -15.43 14.98
CA SER A 45 5.87 -14.79 13.82
C SER A 45 5.98 -13.25 13.88
N TYR A 46 5.28 -12.56 12.99
CA TYR A 46 5.23 -11.11 12.90
C TYR A 46 4.78 -10.44 14.20
N ALA A 47 5.29 -9.23 14.43
CA ALA A 47 4.92 -8.37 15.56
C ALA A 47 3.48 -7.85 15.42
N ALA A 48 3.08 -7.51 14.20
CA ALA A 48 1.71 -7.15 13.85
C ALA A 48 1.44 -7.51 12.39
N ALA A 49 0.18 -7.78 12.07
CA ALA A 49 -0.26 -8.05 10.71
C ALA A 49 -1.62 -7.39 10.48
N TYR A 50 -1.77 -6.76 9.33
CA TYR A 50 -2.98 -6.05 8.93
C TYR A 50 -3.38 -6.47 7.51
N THR A 51 -4.65 -6.73 7.30
CA THR A 51 -5.25 -6.92 5.99
C THR A 51 -5.91 -5.60 5.58
N LEU A 52 -5.49 -5.09 4.43
CA LEU A 52 -6.09 -3.93 3.79
C LEU A 52 -7.00 -4.41 2.66
N THR A 53 -8.22 -3.89 2.61
CA THR A 53 -9.19 -4.17 1.55
C THR A 53 -9.80 -2.89 1.01
N ASN A 54 -9.94 -2.80 -0.31
CA ASN A 54 -10.74 -1.75 -0.93
C ASN A 54 -12.22 -2.16 -0.87
N SER A 55 -13.06 -1.41 -0.18
CA SER A 55 -14.50 -1.72 -0.07
C SER A 55 -15.24 -1.60 -1.40
N GLU A 56 -14.68 -0.88 -2.37
CA GLU A 56 -15.22 -0.75 -3.73
C GLU A 56 -14.81 -1.90 -4.67
N ASP A 57 -13.81 -2.71 -4.28
CA ASP A 57 -13.34 -3.87 -5.03
C ASP A 57 -12.98 -5.02 -4.07
N GLU A 58 -13.93 -5.93 -3.84
CA GLU A 58 -13.78 -7.06 -2.90
C GLU A 58 -12.62 -8.01 -3.24
N ARG A 59 -12.08 -7.95 -4.46
CA ARG A 59 -10.90 -8.74 -4.86
C ARG A 59 -9.59 -8.05 -4.58
N ASP A 60 -9.65 -6.78 -4.20
CA ASP A 60 -8.50 -5.92 -3.96
C ASP A 60 -8.13 -5.94 -2.48
N SER A 61 -7.26 -6.89 -2.14
CA SER A 61 -6.71 -7.04 -0.80
C SER A 61 -5.19 -7.18 -0.80
N LEU A 62 -4.57 -6.71 0.27
CA LEU A 62 -3.16 -6.96 0.57
C LEU A 62 -2.97 -7.09 2.07
N GLU A 63 -1.86 -7.68 2.48
CA GLU A 63 -1.45 -7.76 3.87
C GLU A 63 -0.18 -6.93 4.12
N LEU A 64 -0.18 -6.18 5.20
CA LEU A 64 0.96 -5.46 5.76
C LEU A 64 1.44 -6.17 7.01
N LEU A 65 2.68 -6.65 6.99
CA LEU A 65 3.25 -7.45 8.06
C LEU A 65 4.44 -6.70 8.66
N TYR A 66 4.35 -6.41 9.96
CA TYR A 66 5.41 -5.78 10.73
C TYR A 66 6.23 -6.86 11.41
N ASP A 67 7.50 -6.96 11.07
CA ASP A 67 8.42 -7.84 11.78
C ASP A 67 8.99 -7.18 13.04
N ARG A 68 9.49 -8.01 13.96
CA ARG A 68 10.13 -7.57 15.21
C ARG A 68 11.47 -6.87 14.97
N GLY A 69 12.08 -7.05 13.81
CA GLY A 69 13.31 -6.36 13.38
C GLY A 69 13.09 -4.96 12.81
N ASP A 70 11.93 -4.32 13.06
CA ASP A 70 11.55 -3.03 12.46
C ASP A 70 11.52 -3.09 10.91
N GLN A 71 11.05 -4.20 10.35
CA GLN A 71 10.86 -4.38 8.91
C GLN A 71 9.37 -4.44 8.56
N LEU A 72 9.02 -3.97 7.35
CA LEU A 72 7.66 -4.01 6.83
C LEU A 72 7.61 -4.87 5.58
N TYR A 73 6.66 -5.79 5.51
CA TYR A 73 6.43 -6.63 4.34
C TYR A 73 5.03 -6.39 3.77
N LEU A 74 4.94 -6.37 2.44
CA LEU A 74 3.69 -6.42 1.69
C LEU A 74 3.50 -7.83 1.15
N LEU A 75 2.33 -8.42 1.36
CA LEU A 75 1.94 -9.69 0.78
C LEU A 75 0.62 -9.53 0.02
N TRP A 76 0.51 -10.11 -1.17
CA TRP A 76 -0.76 -10.11 -1.91
C TRP A 76 -0.95 -11.34 -2.78
N GLY A 77 -2.21 -11.65 -3.09
CA GLY A 77 -2.57 -12.68 -4.04
C GLY A 77 -2.71 -12.14 -5.47
N PRO A 78 -2.64 -12.99 -6.51
CA PRO A 78 -2.97 -12.58 -7.86
C PRO A 78 -4.48 -12.30 -8.01
N PRO A 79 -4.88 -11.28 -8.79
CA PRO A 79 -4.04 -10.39 -9.60
C PRO A 79 -3.45 -9.22 -8.80
N THR A 80 -2.35 -8.63 -9.28
CA THR A 80 -1.90 -7.32 -8.80
C THR A 80 -2.96 -6.26 -9.10
N THR A 81 -3.41 -5.57 -8.05
CA THR A 81 -4.51 -4.61 -8.02
C THR A 81 -4.03 -3.17 -7.80
N TYR A 82 -4.99 -2.24 -7.72
CA TYR A 82 -4.71 -0.83 -7.47
C TYR A 82 -4.22 -0.56 -6.05
N LEU A 83 -4.82 -1.19 -5.03
CA LEU A 83 -4.41 -1.01 -3.64
C LEU A 83 -2.93 -1.33 -3.42
N ILE A 84 -2.41 -2.38 -4.07
CA ILE A 84 -1.00 -2.76 -3.98
C ILE A 84 -0.12 -1.64 -4.52
N GLY A 85 -0.41 -1.14 -5.72
CA GLY A 85 0.36 -0.05 -6.32
C GLY A 85 0.28 1.26 -5.51
N ALA A 86 -0.90 1.58 -5.01
CA ALA A 86 -1.15 2.76 -4.18
C ALA A 86 -0.40 2.69 -2.83
N THR A 87 -0.45 1.53 -2.18
CA THR A 87 0.21 1.29 -0.89
C THR A 87 1.73 1.29 -1.04
N LEU A 88 2.26 0.59 -2.05
CA LEU A 88 3.69 0.58 -2.33
C LEU A 88 4.23 1.99 -2.61
N HIS A 89 3.55 2.76 -3.47
CA HIS A 89 3.94 4.14 -3.74
C HIS A 89 3.87 5.02 -2.48
N THR A 90 2.87 4.80 -1.63
CA THR A 90 2.74 5.53 -0.35
C THR A 90 3.94 5.25 0.55
N LEU A 91 4.32 3.98 0.70
CA LEU A 91 5.45 3.59 1.55
C LEU A 91 6.79 4.13 1.04
N ILE A 92 7.01 4.13 -0.28
CA ILE A 92 8.20 4.76 -0.88
C ILE A 92 8.21 6.26 -0.59
N ALA A 93 7.07 6.93 -0.73
CA ALA A 93 6.96 8.36 -0.45
C ALA A 93 7.18 8.70 1.04
N MET A 94 6.95 7.74 1.93
CA MET A 94 7.23 7.83 3.37
C MET A 94 8.69 7.49 3.72
N GLY A 95 9.56 7.28 2.72
CA GLY A 95 10.98 7.00 2.91
C GLY A 95 11.36 5.53 2.85
N GLY A 96 10.43 4.65 2.46
CA GLY A 96 10.69 3.24 2.23
C GLY A 96 11.45 2.99 0.93
N SER A 97 12.19 1.88 0.89
CA SER A 97 12.88 1.38 -0.29
C SER A 97 12.70 -0.13 -0.37
N TYR A 98 12.85 -0.71 -1.56
CA TYR A 98 12.74 -2.15 -1.77
C TYR A 98 13.61 -2.56 -2.95
N ASP A 99 14.21 -3.74 -2.88
CA ASP A 99 15.27 -4.18 -3.81
C ASP A 99 14.74 -4.77 -5.11
N SER A 100 13.47 -5.19 -5.15
CA SER A 100 12.90 -5.74 -6.36
C SER A 100 12.71 -4.64 -7.40
N LYS A 101 12.89 -5.00 -8.68
CA LYS A 101 12.47 -4.10 -9.76
C LYS A 101 10.97 -3.93 -9.61
N PRO A 102 10.44 -2.69 -9.51
CA PRO A 102 9.00 -2.49 -9.50
C PRO A 102 8.39 -3.34 -10.62
N PRO A 103 7.32 -4.11 -10.38
CA PRO A 103 6.61 -4.75 -11.47
C PRO A 103 6.40 -3.70 -12.55
N THR A 104 6.65 -4.05 -13.82
CA THR A 104 6.82 -3.17 -15.00
C THR A 104 5.61 -2.29 -15.36
N TRP A 105 4.71 -2.03 -14.41
CA TRP A 105 3.64 -1.04 -14.42
C TRP A 105 4.11 0.42 -14.34
N THR A 106 5.38 0.68 -14.04
CA THR A 106 5.79 1.98 -13.45
C THR A 106 6.05 3.16 -14.39
N LEU A 107 5.97 3.05 -15.72
CA LEU A 107 6.20 4.24 -16.57
C LEU A 107 5.11 4.54 -17.61
N LYS A 108 4.44 3.51 -18.16
CA LYS A 108 3.39 3.73 -19.18
C LYS A 108 1.99 3.89 -18.61
N LYS A 109 1.68 3.25 -17.49
CA LYS A 109 0.33 3.26 -16.89
C LYS A 109 0.15 4.32 -15.81
N TRP A 110 1.22 4.85 -15.24
CA TRP A 110 1.13 5.90 -14.22
C TRP A 110 0.41 7.17 -14.73
N PRO A 111 0.66 7.67 -15.97
CA PRO A 111 -0.14 8.75 -16.53
C PRO A 111 -1.62 8.39 -16.67
N GLU A 112 -1.94 7.17 -17.10
CA GLU A 112 -3.33 6.69 -17.26
C GLU A 112 -4.05 6.54 -15.92
N VAL A 113 -3.34 6.10 -14.87
CA VAL A 113 -3.85 5.98 -13.50
C VAL A 113 -4.04 7.38 -12.89
N ALA A 114 -3.08 8.29 -13.07
CA ALA A 114 -3.19 9.68 -12.64
C ALA A 114 -4.32 10.43 -13.39
N GLU A 115 -4.52 10.15 -14.68
CA GLU A 115 -5.66 10.66 -15.46
C GLU A 115 -7.00 10.10 -14.95
N LYS A 116 -7.07 8.80 -14.64
CA LYS A 116 -8.27 8.21 -14.03
C LYS A 116 -8.62 8.85 -12.69
N VAL A 117 -7.62 9.10 -11.85
CA VAL A 117 -7.79 9.81 -10.56
C VAL A 117 -8.24 11.27 -10.80
N LYS A 118 -7.67 11.97 -11.78
CA LYS A 118 -8.12 13.33 -12.19
C LYS A 118 -9.52 13.36 -12.79
N SER A 119 -9.99 12.24 -13.35
CA SER A 119 -11.31 12.11 -13.99
C SER A 119 -12.45 11.77 -13.03
N LEU A 120 -12.13 11.43 -11.77
CA LEU A 120 -13.12 11.28 -10.71
C LEU A 120 -13.78 12.65 -10.42
N PRO A 121 -15.08 12.69 -10.07
CA PRO A 121 -15.84 13.93 -9.98
C PRO A 121 -15.20 14.93 -9.00
N ARG A 122 -14.85 16.12 -9.51
CA ARG A 122 -14.09 17.22 -8.87
C ARG A 122 -14.65 17.82 -7.57
N TYR A 123 -15.70 17.27 -6.97
CA TYR A 123 -16.34 17.90 -5.81
C TYR A 123 -15.57 17.74 -4.48
N GLU A 124 -14.40 17.06 -4.45
CA GLU A 124 -13.67 16.79 -3.19
C GLU A 124 -12.20 17.26 -3.12
N HIS A 125 -11.65 17.98 -4.11
CA HIS A 125 -10.22 18.36 -4.10
C HIS A 125 -9.97 19.85 -4.39
N PRO A 126 -10.02 20.73 -3.37
CA PRO A 126 -9.83 22.16 -3.61
C PRO A 126 -8.38 22.62 -3.81
N ASN A 127 -7.33 21.83 -3.50
CA ASN A 127 -5.95 22.37 -3.40
C ASN A 127 -4.83 21.50 -4.00
N TRP A 128 -4.97 20.98 -5.21
CA TRP A 128 -3.84 20.31 -5.89
C TRP A 128 -3.23 21.19 -6.99
N ILE A 129 -2.00 21.68 -6.72
CA ILE A 129 -1.08 22.21 -7.74
C ILE A 129 -0.16 21.05 -8.14
N PHE A 130 -0.19 20.69 -9.43
CA PHE A 130 0.80 19.81 -10.04
C PHE A 130 1.78 20.71 -10.79
N ASP A 131 3.04 20.77 -10.33
CA ASP A 131 4.17 21.21 -11.18
C ASP A 131 4.50 20.14 -12.22
#